data_AF-A0A1Y2EG71-F1
#
_entry.id   AF-A0A1Y2EG71-F1
#
_cell.length_a   1.000
_cell.length_b   1.000
_cell.length_c   1.000
_cell.angle_alpha   90.00
_cell.angle_beta   90.00
_cell.angle_gamma   90.00
#
_symmetry.space_group_name_H-M   'P 1'
#
loop_
_entity.id
_entity.type
_entity.pdbx_description
1 polymer ?
#
loop_
_entity_poly.entity_id
_entity_poly.type
_entity_poly.pdbx_seq_one_letter_code
_entity_poly.pdbx_strand_id
1 'polypeptide(L)'
;MKNYILYLFILLLNICFVVSQQTLQEQCNKFKQFLTDNNKPLNEKNDNCCNIPDYVRCEEPNKITTVFLISTEGVMDYKNYPDLPELKSLQLASFNTYPAKLFQSTIEKLFLIDTEYSTEVNKEVANLQNLKYLEIRVCKFKDFPYHLQSLKQLEILKLRSNSIEGVITDEIKNFNSLKKLDIRKNPINGLLAIPPNLESLEIYETKINTIDVNILKNLKYLGISNNPLADSDNLFNDINNNLTKLTALNLTNTGITVIPKSISNLTNLKDLELGENSISVLPDELSSLPLEIINIENNKISIKGSFNFDHHVENCKIQHSAVCFQKENQCTNIDIESPKICTEEDLNEIKQLQDNSLKDFKTTKEESFFEKNKILIIGMIIVLVLIISFIIYFFFNRKKDKDLRFLVKDENNATYAFNDNEKVENMLVN
;
A
#
# COMPACT_ATOMS: atom_id res chain seq x y z
N MET A 1 9.96 -52.54 38.91
CA MET A 1 9.63 -52.16 37.52
C MET A 1 9.51 -50.65 37.29
N LYS A 2 8.64 -49.89 37.99
CA LYS A 2 8.51 -48.42 37.78
C LYS A 2 9.82 -47.63 37.90
N ASN A 3 10.67 -47.92 38.90
CA ASN A 3 11.96 -47.23 39.06
C ASN A 3 12.98 -47.55 37.96
N TYR A 4 12.94 -48.76 37.39
CA TYR A 4 13.82 -49.14 36.28
C TYR A 4 13.40 -48.45 34.97
N ILE A 5 12.10 -48.28 34.73
CA ILE A 5 11.58 -47.56 33.57
C ILE A 5 11.96 -46.07 33.65
N LEU A 6 11.84 -45.45 34.82
CA LEU A 6 12.26 -44.05 35.03
C LEU A 6 13.78 -43.87 34.83
N TYR A 7 14.59 -44.80 35.34
CA TYR A 7 16.04 -44.75 35.17
C TYR A 7 16.46 -44.94 33.71
N LEU A 8 15.82 -45.87 33.00
CA LEU A 8 16.04 -46.09 31.57
C LEU A 8 15.63 -44.86 30.76
N PHE A 9 14.53 -44.19 31.13
CA PHE A 9 14.06 -42.97 30.48
C PHE A 9 15.03 -41.79 30.69
N ILE A 10 15.53 -41.60 31.90
CA ILE A 10 16.55 -40.59 32.21
C ILE A 10 17.87 -40.89 31.49
N LEU A 11 18.28 -42.16 31.40
CA LEU A 11 19.48 -42.57 30.68
C LEU A 11 19.33 -42.31 29.16
N LEU A 12 18.18 -42.64 28.58
CA LEU A 12 17.88 -42.36 27.17
C LEU A 12 17.85 -40.87 26.86
N LEU A 13 17.28 -40.05 27.76
CA LEU A 13 17.31 -38.58 27.63
C LEU A 13 18.74 -38.03 27.67
N ASN A 14 19.59 -38.52 28.58
CA ASN A 14 20.99 -38.11 28.65
C ASN A 14 21.78 -38.53 27.41
N ILE A 15 21.56 -39.74 26.90
CA ILE A 15 22.20 -40.20 25.66
C ILE A 15 21.75 -39.33 24.48
N CYS A 16 20.45 -39.05 24.35
CA CYS A 16 19.95 -38.16 23.30
C CYS A 16 20.55 -36.76 23.39
N PHE A 17 20.68 -36.22 24.60
CA PHE A 17 21.29 -34.90 24.84
C PHE A 17 22.76 -34.88 24.44
N VAL A 18 23.56 -35.88 24.83
CA VAL A 18 24.98 -35.97 24.49
C VAL A 18 25.18 -36.14 22.98
N VAL A 19 24.39 -37.01 22.34
CA VAL A 19 24.42 -37.20 20.88
C VAL A 19 24.04 -35.91 20.17
N SER A 20 23.00 -35.21 20.65
CA SER A 20 22.58 -33.90 20.11
C SER A 20 23.70 -32.86 20.20
N GLN A 21 24.40 -32.78 21.33
CA GLN A 21 25.53 -31.86 21.51
C GLN A 21 26.70 -32.20 20.58
N GLN A 22 27.02 -33.49 20.40
CA GLN A 22 28.03 -33.92 19.43
C GLN A 22 27.65 -33.56 17.99
N THR A 23 26.37 -33.71 17.61
CA THR A 23 25.91 -33.32 16.27
C THR A 23 25.97 -31.80 16.03
N LEU A 24 25.69 -30.98 17.04
CA LEU A 24 25.80 -29.51 16.94
C LEU A 24 27.26 -29.07 16.79
N GLN A 25 28.19 -29.70 17.51
CA GLN A 25 29.63 -29.44 17.35
C GLN A 25 30.15 -29.85 15.97
N GLU A 26 29.66 -30.97 15.40
CA GLU A 26 30.04 -31.37 14.04
C GLU A 26 29.53 -30.38 12.99
N GLN A 27 28.28 -29.93 13.11
CA GLN A 27 27.69 -28.89 12.24
C GLN A 27 28.47 -27.58 12.33
N CYS A 28 28.86 -27.21 13.55
CA CYS A 28 29.72 -26.07 13.81
C CYS A 28 31.05 -26.17 13.03
N ASN A 29 31.73 -27.32 13.12
CA ASN A 29 33.00 -27.53 12.43
C ASN A 29 32.83 -27.47 10.90
N LYS A 30 31.74 -28.01 10.36
CA LYS A 30 31.41 -27.91 8.93
C LYS A 30 31.14 -26.46 8.50
N PHE A 31 30.48 -25.66 9.34
CA PHE A 31 30.26 -24.23 9.06
C PHE A 31 31.56 -23.43 9.08
N LYS A 32 32.45 -23.69 10.04
CA LYS A 32 33.80 -23.09 10.06
C LYS A 32 34.58 -23.47 8.79
N GLN A 33 34.54 -24.74 8.39
CA GLN A 33 35.17 -25.18 7.13
C GLN A 33 34.60 -24.43 5.91
N PHE A 34 33.27 -24.30 5.84
CA PHE A 34 32.60 -23.53 4.78
C PHE A 34 33.07 -22.07 4.71
N LEU A 35 33.28 -21.42 5.85
CA LEU A 35 33.82 -20.06 5.92
C LEU A 35 35.27 -20.01 5.42
N THR A 36 36.12 -20.96 5.85
CA THR A 36 37.51 -21.09 5.39
C THR A 36 37.58 -21.30 3.87
N ASP A 37 36.75 -22.19 3.32
CA ASP A 37 36.69 -22.48 1.89
C ASP A 37 36.30 -21.24 1.06
N ASN A 38 35.56 -20.31 1.68
CA ASN A 38 35.15 -19.03 1.10
C ASN A 38 36.07 -17.86 1.49
N ASN A 39 37.29 -18.14 1.97
CA ASN A 39 38.29 -17.14 2.39
C ASN A 39 37.77 -16.13 3.43
N LYS A 40 36.82 -16.55 4.29
CA LYS A 40 36.31 -15.69 5.36
C LYS A 40 37.19 -15.82 6.61
N PRO A 41 37.67 -14.70 7.18
CA PRO A 41 38.58 -14.75 8.34
C PRO A 41 37.90 -15.38 9.55
N LEU A 42 38.62 -16.26 10.24
CA LEU A 42 38.22 -16.89 11.50
C LEU A 42 39.23 -16.53 12.59
N ASN A 43 38.76 -16.20 13.78
CA ASN A 43 39.63 -16.03 14.94
C ASN A 43 39.87 -17.43 15.55
N GLU A 44 40.99 -18.06 15.22
CA GLU A 44 41.27 -19.51 15.35
C GLU A 44 41.23 -20.13 16.77
N LYS A 45 40.96 -19.35 17.82
CA LYS A 45 41.24 -19.78 19.22
C LYS A 45 40.10 -20.46 19.99
N ASN A 46 38.95 -20.80 19.41
CA ASN A 46 37.83 -21.32 20.21
C ASN A 46 37.00 -22.44 19.58
N ASP A 47 36.68 -23.46 20.40
CA ASP A 47 35.88 -24.63 20.04
C ASP A 47 34.38 -24.29 19.83
N ASN A 48 33.88 -23.21 20.44
CA ASN A 48 32.48 -22.80 20.36
C ASN A 48 32.18 -22.01 19.06
N CYS A 49 31.19 -22.47 18.27
CA CYS A 49 30.76 -21.74 17.06
C CYS A 49 30.13 -20.38 17.32
N CYS A 50 29.65 -20.12 18.52
CA CYS A 50 29.01 -18.86 18.85
C CYS A 50 30.02 -17.72 19.07
N ASN A 51 31.32 -18.01 18.92
CA ASN A 51 32.42 -17.05 19.05
C ASN A 51 32.97 -16.56 17.70
N ILE A 52 32.16 -16.64 16.64
CA ILE A 52 32.37 -15.95 15.36
C ILE A 52 31.23 -14.94 15.14
N PRO A 53 31.14 -13.89 15.99
CA PRO A 53 29.98 -12.99 16.06
C PRO A 53 29.72 -12.21 14.77
N ASP A 54 30.75 -12.07 13.94
CA ASP A 54 30.64 -11.44 12.63
C ASP A 54 29.77 -12.25 11.66
N TYR A 55 29.66 -13.58 11.87
CA TYR A 55 28.94 -14.48 10.96
C TYR A 55 27.76 -15.19 11.58
N VAL A 56 27.71 -15.40 12.90
CA VAL A 56 26.60 -16.15 13.52
C VAL A 56 26.15 -15.55 14.85
N ARG A 57 24.89 -15.81 15.18
CA ARG A 57 24.37 -15.70 16.54
C ARG A 57 23.80 -17.03 16.98
N CYS A 58 23.90 -17.28 18.28
CA CYS A 58 23.36 -18.46 18.93
C CYS A 58 22.46 -18.08 20.09
N GLU A 59 21.50 -18.94 20.40
CA GLU A 59 20.71 -18.87 21.64
C GLU A 59 21.36 -19.69 22.77
N GLU A 60 22.09 -20.75 22.43
CA GLU A 60 22.83 -21.65 23.34
C GLU A 60 24.17 -22.03 22.69
N PRO A 61 25.18 -22.54 23.45
CA PRO A 61 26.44 -22.99 22.87
C PRO A 61 26.22 -23.96 21.70
N ASN A 62 26.92 -23.72 20.58
CA ASN A 62 26.82 -24.46 19.31
C ASN A 62 25.44 -24.48 18.62
N LYS A 63 24.42 -23.79 19.17
CA LYS A 63 23.09 -23.69 18.58
C LYS A 63 22.98 -22.45 17.70
N ILE A 64 23.44 -22.56 16.45
CA ILE A 64 23.40 -21.46 15.48
C ILE A 64 21.94 -21.18 15.08
N THR A 65 21.42 -20.02 15.46
CA THR A 65 20.05 -19.61 15.14
C THR A 65 19.99 -18.51 14.10
N THR A 66 21.08 -17.76 13.92
CA THR A 66 21.21 -16.76 12.86
C THR A 66 22.56 -16.86 12.18
N VAL A 67 22.56 -16.74 10.86
CA VAL A 67 23.77 -16.65 10.03
C VAL A 67 23.74 -15.35 9.24
N PHE A 68 24.84 -14.59 9.32
CA PHE A 68 25.11 -13.35 8.61
C PHE A 68 26.28 -13.56 7.66
N LEU A 69 25.99 -13.75 6.37
CA LEU A 69 27.05 -13.82 5.37
C LEU A 69 27.02 -12.52 4.59
N ILE A 70 27.84 -11.56 5.03
CA ILE A 70 28.07 -10.31 4.32
C ILE A 70 29.32 -10.52 3.47
N SER A 71 29.20 -10.32 2.16
CA SER A 71 30.37 -10.22 1.29
C SER A 71 30.55 -8.77 0.88
N THR A 72 31.73 -8.21 1.14
CA THR A 72 32.16 -6.93 0.56
C THR A 72 33.08 -7.13 -0.63
N GLU A 73 33.59 -8.35 -0.83
CA GLU A 73 34.50 -8.73 -1.91
C GLU A 73 34.25 -10.19 -2.34
N GLY A 74 33.96 -10.40 -3.62
CA GLY A 74 33.84 -11.72 -4.24
C GLY A 74 32.51 -12.45 -4.00
N VAL A 75 32.32 -13.53 -4.79
CA VAL A 75 31.14 -14.41 -4.77
C VAL A 75 31.35 -15.54 -3.77
N MET A 76 30.37 -15.78 -2.91
CA MET A 76 30.33 -16.93 -2.00
C MET A 76 29.82 -18.19 -2.73
N ASP A 77 30.53 -19.31 -2.62
CA ASP A 77 30.11 -20.61 -3.12
C ASP A 77 29.34 -21.38 -2.04
N TYR A 78 28.04 -21.57 -2.27
CA TYR A 78 27.11 -22.24 -1.35
C TYR A 78 26.97 -23.74 -1.56
N LYS A 79 27.71 -24.34 -2.50
CA LYS A 79 27.61 -25.77 -2.81
C LYS A 79 27.82 -26.66 -1.59
N ASN A 80 28.71 -26.27 -0.69
CA ASN A 80 29.04 -27.01 0.53
C ASN A 80 28.46 -26.37 1.81
N TYR A 81 27.46 -25.49 1.70
CA TYR A 81 26.82 -24.89 2.87
C TYR A 81 26.22 -25.99 3.78
N PRO A 82 26.53 -25.99 5.08
CA PRO A 82 26.13 -27.07 5.98
C PRO A 82 24.65 -27.03 6.32
N ASP A 83 24.17 -28.16 6.84
CA ASP A 83 22.84 -28.26 7.41
C ASP A 83 22.82 -27.64 8.80
N LEU A 84 21.93 -26.67 9.02
CA LEU A 84 21.76 -25.96 10.28
C LEU A 84 20.29 -26.08 10.70
N PRO A 85 19.90 -27.14 11.43
CA PRO A 85 18.50 -27.45 11.73
C PRO A 85 17.83 -26.44 12.67
N GLU A 86 18.62 -25.72 13.46
CA GLU A 86 18.16 -24.73 14.44
C GLU A 86 18.11 -23.30 13.86
N LEU A 87 18.43 -23.15 12.57
CA LEU A 87 18.50 -21.86 11.91
C LEU A 87 17.10 -21.24 11.79
N LYS A 88 16.94 -20.03 12.30
CA LYS A 88 15.71 -19.23 12.18
C LYS A 88 15.87 -18.07 11.21
N SER A 89 17.09 -17.58 11.03
CA SER A 89 17.37 -16.39 10.21
C SER A 89 18.63 -16.59 9.39
N LEU A 90 18.52 -16.38 8.08
CA LEU A 90 19.63 -16.51 7.15
C LEU A 90 19.78 -15.25 6.30
N GLN A 91 20.97 -14.69 6.29
CA GLN A 91 21.36 -13.65 5.35
C GLN A 91 22.41 -14.20 4.39
N LEU A 92 22.09 -14.14 3.10
CA LEU A 92 22.96 -14.52 1.99
C LEU A 92 23.35 -13.27 1.22
N ALA A 93 24.64 -13.12 0.92
CA ALA A 93 25.14 -12.05 0.07
C ALA A 93 26.06 -12.55 -1.03
N SER A 94 26.04 -11.89 -2.19
CA SER A 94 26.97 -12.12 -3.30
C SER A 94 27.05 -13.59 -3.70
N PHE A 95 25.92 -14.18 -4.09
CA PHE A 95 25.81 -15.61 -4.39
C PHE A 95 25.38 -15.88 -5.83
N ASN A 96 25.91 -16.96 -6.41
CA ASN A 96 25.53 -17.48 -7.73
C ASN A 96 24.51 -18.62 -7.65
N THR A 97 24.51 -19.40 -6.55
CA THR A 97 23.61 -20.51 -6.29
C THR A 97 23.10 -20.47 -4.87
N TYR A 98 21.84 -20.86 -4.66
CA TYR A 98 21.28 -21.04 -3.31
C TYR A 98 21.85 -22.31 -2.65
N PRO A 99 21.98 -22.36 -1.31
CA PRO A 99 22.25 -23.60 -0.60
C PRO A 99 21.14 -24.63 -0.86
N ALA A 100 21.47 -25.81 -1.39
CA ALA A 100 20.44 -26.83 -1.71
C ALA A 100 19.58 -27.22 -0.50
N LYS A 101 20.18 -27.22 0.70
CA LYS A 101 19.48 -27.53 1.96
C LYS A 101 18.61 -26.40 2.50
N LEU A 102 18.75 -25.18 1.98
CA LEU A 102 17.96 -24.02 2.41
C LEU A 102 16.47 -24.34 2.33
N PHE A 103 16.03 -24.90 1.21
CA PHE A 103 14.62 -25.13 0.90
C PHE A 103 13.96 -26.26 1.72
N GLN A 104 14.73 -26.96 2.55
CA GLN A 104 14.27 -27.96 3.51
C GLN A 104 14.28 -27.43 4.95
N SER A 105 14.73 -26.18 5.15
CA SER A 105 14.88 -25.56 6.45
C SER A 105 13.56 -24.99 6.98
N THR A 106 13.53 -24.73 8.29
CA THR A 106 12.40 -24.14 9.02
C THR A 106 12.57 -22.65 9.25
N ILE A 107 13.48 -21.99 8.52
CA ILE A 107 13.78 -20.57 8.70
C ILE A 107 12.54 -19.68 8.65
N GLU A 108 12.56 -18.66 9.50
CA GLU A 108 11.50 -17.66 9.60
C GLU A 108 11.87 -16.35 8.90
N LYS A 109 13.17 -16.08 8.71
CA LYS A 109 13.67 -14.85 8.10
C LYS A 109 14.74 -15.16 7.06
N LEU A 110 14.57 -14.64 5.85
CA LEU A 110 15.52 -14.75 4.76
C LEU A 110 15.86 -13.35 4.24
N PHE A 111 17.15 -13.05 4.18
CA PHE A 111 17.68 -11.82 3.61
C PHE A 111 18.58 -12.19 2.44
N LEU A 112 18.27 -11.69 1.26
CA LEU A 112 19.04 -11.87 0.04
C LEU A 112 19.56 -10.49 -0.36
N ILE A 113 20.88 -10.33 -0.33
CA ILE A 113 21.55 -9.06 -0.63
C ILE A 113 22.52 -9.26 -1.78
N ASP A 114 22.42 -8.44 -2.80
CA ASP A 114 23.34 -8.40 -3.95
C ASP A 114 23.65 -9.77 -4.59
N THR A 115 22.83 -10.15 -5.58
CA THR A 115 23.09 -11.28 -6.46
C THR A 115 23.19 -10.76 -7.89
N GLU A 116 24.37 -10.28 -8.29
CA GLU A 116 24.63 -9.76 -9.65
C GLU A 116 24.20 -10.71 -10.79
N TYR A 117 23.99 -11.99 -10.47
CA TYR A 117 23.72 -13.08 -11.41
C TYR A 117 22.24 -13.47 -11.53
N SER A 118 21.38 -13.12 -10.59
CA SER A 118 19.98 -13.61 -10.58
C SER A 118 18.98 -12.54 -11.03
N THR A 119 18.16 -12.90 -12.01
CA THR A 119 17.09 -12.05 -12.58
C THR A 119 15.69 -12.45 -12.11
N GLU A 120 15.55 -13.59 -11.44
CA GLU A 120 14.29 -14.08 -10.86
C GLU A 120 14.49 -14.68 -9.46
N VAL A 121 13.51 -14.49 -8.57
CA VAL A 121 13.52 -15.18 -7.27
C VAL A 121 13.32 -16.68 -7.51
N ASN A 122 14.21 -17.51 -6.96
CA ASN A 122 14.13 -18.96 -7.14
C ASN A 122 12.79 -19.49 -6.61
N LYS A 123 12.07 -20.25 -7.45
CA LYS A 123 10.77 -20.84 -7.14
C LYS A 123 10.79 -21.70 -5.89
N GLU A 124 11.92 -22.32 -5.55
CA GLU A 124 12.07 -23.16 -4.35
C GLU A 124 12.00 -22.35 -3.04
N VAL A 125 12.14 -21.02 -3.07
CA VAL A 125 11.85 -20.16 -1.90
C VAL A 125 10.40 -20.36 -1.43
N ALA A 126 9.49 -20.72 -2.33
CA ALA A 126 8.12 -21.09 -1.99
C ALA A 126 8.00 -22.36 -1.12
N ASN A 127 9.07 -23.15 -0.93
CA ASN A 127 9.07 -24.32 -0.05
C ASN A 127 9.27 -23.96 1.44
N LEU A 128 9.69 -22.72 1.74
CA LEU A 128 9.97 -22.26 3.10
C LEU A 128 8.69 -21.91 3.87
N GLN A 129 7.87 -22.90 4.20
CA GLN A 129 6.50 -22.70 4.75
C GLN A 129 6.44 -21.97 6.11
N ASN A 130 7.56 -21.84 6.82
CA ASN A 130 7.68 -21.08 8.08
C ASN A 130 8.16 -19.65 7.89
N LEU A 131 8.45 -19.25 6.64
CA LEU A 131 9.00 -17.93 6.34
C LEU A 131 7.99 -16.84 6.66
N LYS A 132 8.36 -15.91 7.54
CA LYS A 132 7.57 -14.75 7.96
C LYS A 132 8.12 -13.45 7.40
N TYR A 133 9.42 -13.41 7.13
CA TYR A 133 10.14 -12.23 6.65
C TYR A 133 11.01 -12.61 5.46
N LEU A 134 10.79 -11.93 4.33
CA LEU A 134 11.66 -12.01 3.17
C LEU A 134 12.09 -10.61 2.77
N GLU A 135 13.40 -10.38 2.75
CA GLU A 135 13.99 -9.18 2.17
C GLU A 135 14.93 -9.54 1.05
N ILE A 136 14.74 -8.85 -0.06
CA ILE A 136 15.51 -8.99 -1.27
C ILE A 136 15.87 -7.59 -1.74
N ARG A 137 17.16 -7.24 -1.68
CA ARG A 137 17.62 -5.88 -1.98
C ARG A 137 18.86 -5.89 -2.85
N VAL A 138 18.91 -4.97 -3.82
CA VAL A 138 20.08 -4.78 -4.70
C VAL A 138 20.34 -5.99 -5.60
N CYS A 139 19.29 -6.65 -6.07
CA CYS A 139 19.39 -7.76 -7.01
C CYS A 139 18.73 -7.32 -8.34
N LYS A 140 19.23 -7.76 -9.50
CA LYS A 140 18.71 -7.35 -10.81
C LYS A 140 17.36 -8.03 -11.15
N PHE A 141 16.50 -8.28 -10.15
CA PHE A 141 15.21 -8.93 -10.30
C PHE A 141 14.26 -8.08 -11.14
N LYS A 142 13.70 -8.66 -12.21
CA LYS A 142 12.84 -7.95 -13.16
C LYS A 142 11.35 -8.19 -12.96
N ASP A 143 10.99 -9.35 -12.43
CA ASP A 143 9.60 -9.75 -12.24
C ASP A 143 9.20 -9.71 -10.77
N PHE A 144 7.94 -9.37 -10.51
CA PHE A 144 7.36 -9.52 -9.18
C PHE A 144 7.17 -11.02 -8.85
N PRO A 145 7.62 -11.51 -7.68
CA PRO A 145 7.68 -12.94 -7.39
C PRO A 145 6.32 -13.51 -6.92
N TYR A 146 5.32 -13.56 -7.80
CA TYR A 146 3.96 -14.00 -7.45
C TYR A 146 3.87 -15.42 -6.89
N HIS A 147 4.79 -16.31 -7.27
CA HIS A 147 4.84 -17.68 -6.76
C HIS A 147 4.99 -17.76 -5.23
N LEU A 148 5.47 -16.68 -4.57
CA LEU A 148 5.57 -16.59 -3.11
C LEU A 148 4.20 -16.45 -2.41
N GLN A 149 3.10 -16.28 -3.14
CA GLN A 149 1.72 -16.28 -2.60
C GLN A 149 1.33 -17.59 -1.90
N SER A 150 2.10 -18.66 -2.12
CA SER A 150 1.95 -19.94 -1.41
C SER A 150 2.40 -19.87 0.05
N LEU A 151 3.29 -18.93 0.41
CA LEU A 151 3.85 -18.79 1.76
C LEU A 151 2.83 -18.19 2.73
N LYS A 152 2.05 -19.05 3.40
CA LYS A 152 0.90 -18.63 4.22
C LYS A 152 1.26 -17.94 5.54
N GLN A 153 2.54 -17.94 5.92
CA GLN A 153 3.06 -17.24 7.10
C GLN A 153 3.81 -15.96 6.76
N LEU A 154 3.97 -15.63 5.46
CA LEU A 154 4.77 -14.48 5.05
C LEU A 154 4.05 -13.18 5.42
N GLU A 155 4.59 -12.45 6.39
CA GLU A 155 4.03 -11.20 6.90
C GLU A 155 4.72 -9.97 6.31
N ILE A 156 6.01 -10.08 6.00
CA ILE A 156 6.83 -8.97 5.54
C ILE A 156 7.57 -9.38 4.28
N LEU A 157 7.32 -8.63 3.20
CA LEU A 157 7.99 -8.77 1.91
C LEU A 157 8.63 -7.44 1.53
N LYS A 158 9.95 -7.42 1.45
CA LYS A 158 10.72 -6.26 1.01
C LYS A 158 11.50 -6.60 -0.24
N LEU A 159 11.28 -5.83 -1.30
CA LEU A 159 11.86 -5.98 -2.63
C LEU A 159 12.49 -4.67 -3.10
N ARG A 160 12.95 -3.83 -2.17
CA ARG A 160 13.48 -2.50 -2.47
C ARG A 160 14.72 -2.58 -3.38
N SER A 161 14.89 -1.59 -4.25
CA SER A 161 16.12 -1.39 -5.03
C SER A 161 16.47 -2.62 -5.88
N ASN A 162 15.49 -3.14 -6.62
CA ASN A 162 15.71 -4.14 -7.66
C ASN A 162 15.40 -3.50 -9.03
N SER A 163 15.15 -4.31 -10.06
CA SER A 163 14.77 -3.85 -11.41
C SER A 163 13.35 -4.27 -11.77
N ILE A 164 12.47 -4.42 -10.77
CA ILE A 164 11.12 -4.95 -10.99
C ILE A 164 10.34 -3.97 -11.85
N GLU A 165 9.88 -4.41 -13.01
CA GLU A 165 9.24 -3.55 -14.01
C GLU A 165 7.83 -4.03 -14.38
N GLY A 166 7.15 -3.22 -15.18
CA GLY A 166 5.78 -3.50 -15.60
C GLY A 166 4.75 -3.25 -14.51
N VAL A 167 3.56 -3.81 -14.71
CA VAL A 167 2.39 -3.61 -13.85
C VAL A 167 2.29 -4.76 -12.85
N ILE A 168 2.13 -4.43 -11.56
CA ILE A 168 1.75 -5.41 -10.55
C ILE A 168 0.25 -5.66 -10.63
N THR A 169 -0.14 -6.89 -10.96
CA THR A 169 -1.50 -7.30 -11.24
C THR A 169 -2.21 -7.81 -9.98
N ASP A 170 -3.52 -8.06 -10.12
CA ASP A 170 -4.39 -8.58 -9.05
C ASP A 170 -3.93 -9.89 -8.40
N GLU A 171 -3.02 -10.64 -9.02
CA GLU A 171 -2.41 -11.82 -8.40
C GLU A 171 -1.73 -11.51 -7.05
N ILE A 172 -1.22 -10.28 -6.85
CA ILE A 172 -0.66 -9.86 -5.56
C ILE A 172 -1.68 -9.94 -4.42
N LYS A 173 -2.98 -9.86 -4.70
CA LYS A 173 -4.05 -9.96 -3.69
C LYS A 173 -4.08 -11.32 -2.99
N ASN A 174 -3.47 -12.35 -3.58
CA ASN A 174 -3.38 -13.70 -2.98
C ASN A 174 -2.38 -13.81 -1.82
N PHE A 175 -1.57 -12.77 -1.56
CA PHE A 175 -0.68 -12.69 -0.41
C PHE A 175 -1.46 -12.37 0.88
N ASN A 176 -2.32 -13.30 1.30
CA ASN A 176 -3.33 -13.08 2.34
C ASN A 176 -2.77 -12.78 3.74
N SER A 177 -1.56 -13.25 4.04
CA SER A 177 -0.87 -13.05 5.33
C SER A 177 -0.04 -11.77 5.38
N LEU A 178 0.13 -11.08 4.25
CA LEU A 178 1.07 -9.97 4.14
C LEU A 178 0.56 -8.75 4.89
N LYS A 179 1.40 -8.24 5.80
CA LYS A 179 1.16 -7.05 6.62
C LYS A 179 2.04 -5.89 6.17
N LYS A 180 3.22 -6.16 5.62
CA LYS A 180 4.15 -5.11 5.16
C LYS A 180 4.69 -5.42 3.77
N LEU A 181 4.57 -4.44 2.89
CA LEU A 181 5.11 -4.49 1.54
C LEU A 181 6.02 -3.28 1.30
N ASP A 182 7.25 -3.53 0.90
CA ASP A 182 8.22 -2.53 0.46
C ASP A 182 8.69 -2.88 -0.95
N ILE A 183 8.31 -2.07 -1.94
CA ILE A 183 8.72 -2.24 -3.34
C ILE A 183 9.42 -0.98 -3.88
N ARG A 184 9.94 -0.15 -2.98
CA ARG A 184 10.56 1.15 -3.30
C ARG A 184 11.73 0.99 -4.27
N LYS A 185 12.00 2.04 -5.05
CA LYS A 185 13.15 2.06 -6.00
C LYS A 185 13.11 0.90 -7.00
N ASN A 186 11.94 0.68 -7.61
CA ASN A 186 11.75 -0.25 -8.72
C ASN A 186 10.99 0.46 -9.85
N PRO A 187 11.29 0.19 -11.13
CA PRO A 187 10.59 0.80 -12.27
C PRO A 187 9.16 0.27 -12.52
N ILE A 188 8.43 -0.14 -11.46
CA ILE A 188 7.03 -0.60 -11.50
C ILE A 188 6.14 0.55 -11.98
N ASN A 189 5.25 0.29 -12.94
CA ASN A 189 4.42 1.30 -13.58
C ASN A 189 2.93 0.98 -13.57
N GLY A 190 2.11 1.94 -14.02
CA GLY A 190 0.69 1.75 -14.21
C GLY A 190 -0.13 1.73 -12.92
N LEU A 191 -1.21 0.95 -12.92
CA LEU A 191 -2.09 0.75 -11.76
C LEU A 191 -1.50 -0.31 -10.82
N LEU A 192 -1.22 0.07 -9.58
CA LEU A 192 -0.78 -0.87 -8.56
C LEU A 192 -1.98 -1.59 -7.92
N ALA A 193 -2.11 -2.89 -8.18
CA ALA A 193 -2.91 -3.77 -7.33
C ALA A 193 -2.22 -3.99 -5.98
N ILE A 194 -3.01 -4.16 -4.92
CA ILE A 194 -2.49 -4.26 -3.55
C ILE A 194 -3.27 -5.29 -2.71
N PRO A 195 -2.60 -6.01 -1.80
CA PRO A 195 -3.28 -6.85 -0.80
C PRO A 195 -4.07 -6.00 0.21
N PRO A 196 -5.28 -6.44 0.64
CA PRO A 196 -6.14 -5.63 1.51
C PRO A 196 -5.68 -5.55 2.98
N ASN A 197 -4.87 -6.50 3.46
CA ASN A 197 -4.53 -6.65 4.88
C ASN A 197 -3.27 -5.90 5.33
N LEU A 198 -2.74 -5.01 4.48
CA LEU A 198 -1.50 -4.30 4.80
C LEU A 198 -1.68 -3.33 5.98
N GLU A 199 -0.66 -3.30 6.83
CA GLU A 199 -0.45 -2.33 7.89
C GLU A 199 0.63 -1.30 7.49
N SER A 200 1.51 -1.65 6.57
CA SER A 200 2.58 -0.78 6.07
C SER A 200 2.78 -0.97 4.57
N LEU A 201 2.73 0.12 3.81
CA LEU A 201 2.98 0.11 2.37
C LEU A 201 4.02 1.18 2.01
N GLU A 202 5.13 0.74 1.43
CA GLU A 202 6.22 1.62 0.98
C GLU A 202 6.48 1.43 -0.52
N ILE A 203 6.17 2.45 -1.31
CA ILE A 203 6.20 2.42 -2.78
C ILE A 203 6.86 3.66 -3.39
N TYR A 204 7.72 4.35 -2.66
CA TYR A 204 8.39 5.55 -3.17
C TYR A 204 9.48 5.27 -4.21
N GLU A 205 9.75 6.28 -5.05
CA GLU A 205 10.67 6.20 -6.20
C GLU A 205 10.32 5.03 -7.14
N THR A 206 9.07 4.98 -7.60
CA THR A 206 8.62 4.04 -8.65
C THR A 206 8.06 4.82 -9.85
N LYS A 207 7.34 4.15 -10.75
CA LYS A 207 6.65 4.77 -11.88
C LYS A 207 5.13 4.56 -11.81
N ILE A 208 4.60 4.26 -10.63
CA ILE A 208 3.18 4.01 -10.42
C ILE A 208 2.39 5.31 -10.70
N ASN A 209 1.32 5.18 -11.47
CA ASN A 209 0.46 6.30 -11.83
C ASN A 209 -0.86 6.30 -11.06
N THR A 210 -1.32 5.15 -10.58
CA THR A 210 -2.61 5.00 -9.90
C THR A 210 -2.57 3.88 -8.86
N ILE A 211 -3.30 4.05 -7.77
CA ILE A 211 -3.48 3.07 -6.69
C ILE A 211 -4.89 3.23 -6.10
N ASP A 212 -5.56 2.11 -5.78
CA ASP A 212 -6.82 2.12 -5.05
C ASP A 212 -6.59 1.86 -3.56
N VAL A 213 -6.57 2.91 -2.75
CA VAL A 213 -6.35 2.82 -1.31
C VAL A 213 -7.59 2.42 -0.52
N ASN A 214 -8.78 2.36 -1.13
CA ASN A 214 -10.03 2.17 -0.42
C ASN A 214 -10.09 0.85 0.35
N ILE A 215 -9.33 -0.15 -0.09
CA ILE A 215 -9.26 -1.49 0.51
C ILE A 215 -8.33 -1.58 1.73
N LEU A 216 -7.45 -0.60 1.96
CA LEU A 216 -6.36 -0.67 2.96
C LEU A 216 -6.80 -0.22 4.37
N LYS A 217 -7.93 -0.71 4.88
CA LYS A 217 -8.54 -0.22 6.13
C LYS A 217 -7.68 -0.38 7.40
N ASN A 218 -6.62 -1.18 7.34
CA ASN A 218 -5.72 -1.46 8.47
C ASN A 218 -4.38 -0.73 8.40
N LEU A 219 -4.18 0.12 7.38
CA LEU A 219 -2.90 0.75 7.11
C LEU A 219 -2.56 1.79 8.19
N LYS A 220 -1.32 1.70 8.68
CA LYS A 220 -0.73 2.62 9.69
C LYS A 220 0.38 3.47 9.08
N TYR A 221 1.09 2.94 8.08
CA TYR A 221 2.14 3.64 7.35
C TYR A 221 1.89 3.58 5.84
N LEU A 222 1.93 4.75 5.19
CA LEU A 222 1.88 4.87 3.74
C LEU A 222 2.96 5.83 3.24
N GLY A 223 3.87 5.32 2.40
CA GLY A 223 4.86 6.14 1.70
C GLY A 223 4.78 5.95 0.19
N ILE A 224 4.35 6.99 -0.55
CA ILE A 224 4.17 6.98 -2.01
C ILE A 224 5.04 8.04 -2.70
N SER A 225 5.99 8.65 -2.00
CA SER A 225 6.78 9.77 -2.54
C SER A 225 7.49 9.50 -3.86
N ASN A 226 7.76 10.55 -4.63
CA ASN A 226 8.46 10.46 -5.90
C ASN A 226 7.81 9.48 -6.89
N ASN A 227 6.50 9.64 -7.13
CA ASN A 227 5.75 8.87 -8.12
C ASN A 227 4.96 9.79 -9.05
N PRO A 228 4.85 9.47 -10.35
CA PRO A 228 4.09 10.24 -11.33
C PRO A 228 2.58 9.95 -11.25
N LEU A 229 1.98 10.21 -10.09
CA LEU A 229 0.56 9.96 -9.85
C LEU A 229 -0.30 10.85 -10.77
N ALA A 230 -1.24 10.24 -11.49
CA ALA A 230 -2.06 10.95 -12.47
C ALA A 230 -3.13 11.87 -11.85
N ASP A 231 -3.60 11.55 -10.64
CA ASP A 231 -4.65 12.27 -9.93
C ASP A 231 -4.34 12.29 -8.41
N SER A 232 -3.25 12.98 -8.07
CA SER A 232 -2.68 13.04 -6.73
C SER A 232 -3.63 13.66 -5.70
N ASP A 233 -4.38 14.69 -6.06
CA ASP A 233 -5.30 15.38 -5.15
C ASP A 233 -6.52 14.51 -4.79
N ASN A 234 -7.11 13.79 -5.77
CA ASN A 234 -8.19 12.85 -5.44
C ASN A 234 -7.67 11.65 -4.64
N LEU A 235 -6.47 11.14 -4.96
CA LEU A 235 -5.85 10.11 -4.14
C LEU A 235 -5.67 10.58 -2.69
N PHE A 236 -5.18 11.81 -2.48
CA PHE A 236 -5.01 12.35 -1.14
C PHE A 236 -6.35 12.48 -0.41
N ASN A 237 -7.41 12.91 -1.10
CA ASN A 237 -8.76 12.89 -0.54
C ASN A 237 -9.24 11.46 -0.18
N ASP A 238 -8.97 10.45 -1.00
CA ASP A 238 -9.34 9.06 -0.72
C ASP A 238 -8.55 8.50 0.47
N ILE A 239 -7.26 8.82 0.59
CA ILE A 239 -6.44 8.50 1.76
C ILE A 239 -7.11 9.04 3.03
N ASN A 240 -7.45 10.33 3.03
CA ASN A 240 -8.03 11.01 4.18
C ASN A 240 -9.40 10.45 4.59
N ASN A 241 -10.20 9.98 3.63
CA ASN A 241 -11.53 9.43 3.92
C ASN A 241 -11.52 7.94 4.33
N ASN A 242 -10.47 7.19 3.99
CA ASN A 242 -10.49 5.73 4.12
C ASN A 242 -9.45 5.17 5.11
N LEU A 243 -8.36 5.89 5.36
CA LEU A 243 -7.19 5.36 6.08
C LEU A 243 -7.05 5.97 7.48
N THR A 244 -8.13 5.97 8.26
CA THR A 244 -8.20 6.63 9.58
C THR A 244 -7.26 6.06 10.66
N LYS A 245 -6.62 4.91 10.40
CA LYS A 245 -5.60 4.29 11.26
C LYS A 245 -4.17 4.76 10.95
N LEU A 246 -3.97 5.60 9.93
CA LEU A 246 -2.65 6.11 9.59
C LEU A 246 -2.04 6.87 10.76
N THR A 247 -0.79 6.52 11.06
CA THR A 247 0.07 7.25 11.99
C THR A 247 1.17 8.01 11.26
N ALA A 248 1.54 7.58 10.05
CA ALA A 248 2.53 8.23 9.22
C ALA A 248 2.14 8.19 7.74
N LEU A 249 2.24 9.34 7.07
CA LEU A 249 1.88 9.53 5.67
C LEU A 249 2.97 10.34 4.96
N ASN A 250 3.57 9.75 3.93
CA ASN A 250 4.56 10.42 3.10
C ASN A 250 4.11 10.47 1.63
N LEU A 251 3.84 11.70 1.17
CA LEU A 251 3.42 12.05 -0.18
C LEU A 251 4.37 13.10 -0.80
N THR A 252 5.62 13.17 -0.33
CA THR A 252 6.64 14.09 -0.86
C THR A 252 6.80 13.92 -2.37
N ASN A 253 6.84 15.02 -3.12
CA ASN A 253 7.02 15.00 -4.58
C ASN A 253 6.05 14.05 -5.31
N THR A 254 4.75 14.29 -5.15
CA THR A 254 3.68 13.54 -5.82
C THR A 254 2.76 14.42 -6.67
N GLY A 255 3.05 15.71 -6.75
CA GLY A 255 2.27 16.68 -7.52
C GLY A 255 0.97 17.10 -6.85
N ILE A 256 0.85 16.98 -5.54
CA ILE A 256 -0.33 17.45 -4.79
C ILE A 256 -0.42 18.97 -4.88
N THR A 257 -1.63 19.49 -5.10
CA THR A 257 -1.90 20.94 -5.17
C THR A 257 -2.78 21.44 -4.04
N VAL A 258 -3.59 20.57 -3.42
CA VAL A 258 -4.51 20.93 -2.35
C VAL A 258 -4.48 19.90 -1.21
N ILE A 259 -4.45 20.38 0.03
CA ILE A 259 -4.75 19.55 1.20
C ILE A 259 -6.26 19.67 1.46
N PRO A 260 -7.05 18.59 1.33
CA PRO A 260 -8.50 18.68 1.52
C PRO A 260 -8.85 18.78 3.01
N LYS A 261 -9.97 19.43 3.34
CA LYS A 261 -10.46 19.58 4.73
C LYS A 261 -10.68 18.25 5.45
N SER A 262 -10.92 17.18 4.69
CA SER A 262 -11.03 15.81 5.22
C SER A 262 -9.72 15.31 5.85
N ILE A 263 -8.60 16.03 5.73
CA ILE A 263 -7.35 15.72 6.43
C ILE A 263 -7.56 15.52 7.94
N SER A 264 -8.51 16.26 8.54
CA SER A 264 -8.94 16.12 9.94
C SER A 264 -9.46 14.73 10.32
N ASN A 265 -9.86 13.90 9.35
CA ASN A 265 -10.29 12.52 9.59
C ASN A 265 -9.12 11.60 9.99
N LEU A 266 -7.86 11.98 9.70
CA LEU A 266 -6.69 11.19 10.06
C LEU A 266 -6.29 11.40 11.53
N THR A 267 -7.20 11.14 12.45
CA THR A 267 -7.09 11.48 13.88
C THR A 267 -5.95 10.78 14.64
N ASN A 268 -5.25 9.84 14.01
CA ASN A 268 -4.07 9.15 14.57
C ASN A 268 -2.76 9.59 13.93
N LEU A 269 -2.79 10.53 12.97
CA LEU A 269 -1.63 10.92 12.19
C LEU A 269 -0.67 11.76 13.01
N LYS A 270 0.58 11.30 13.09
CA LYS A 270 1.67 11.91 13.84
C LYS A 270 2.76 12.46 12.92
N ASP A 271 2.98 11.80 11.79
CA ASP A 271 4.02 12.15 10.82
C ASP A 271 3.39 12.40 9.45
N LEU A 272 3.50 13.65 8.97
CA LEU A 272 2.96 14.08 7.68
C LEU A 272 4.04 14.76 6.83
N GLU A 273 4.44 14.08 5.76
CA GLU A 273 5.46 14.53 4.82
C GLU A 273 4.80 14.90 3.48
N LEU A 274 4.73 16.20 3.19
CA LEU A 274 4.12 16.83 2.01
C LEU A 274 5.09 17.74 1.25
N GLY A 275 6.39 17.65 1.54
CA GLY A 275 7.42 18.46 0.89
C GLY A 275 7.47 18.26 -0.63
N GLU A 276 8.09 19.20 -1.35
CA GLU A 276 8.33 19.11 -2.80
C GLU A 276 7.05 18.92 -3.65
N ASN A 277 5.91 19.43 -3.18
CA ASN A 277 4.65 19.39 -3.91
C ASN A 277 4.32 20.75 -4.53
N SER A 278 3.06 20.94 -4.95
CA SER A 278 2.55 22.17 -5.55
C SER A 278 1.43 22.80 -4.72
N ILE A 279 1.45 22.56 -3.41
CA ILE A 279 0.45 23.04 -2.46
C ILE A 279 0.51 24.56 -2.38
N SER A 280 -0.66 25.23 -2.43
CA SER A 280 -0.76 26.69 -2.34
C SER A 280 -1.34 27.20 -1.03
N VAL A 281 -2.20 26.44 -0.36
CA VAL A 281 -2.91 26.87 0.84
C VAL A 281 -2.98 25.75 1.87
N LEU A 282 -2.77 26.08 3.16
CA LEU A 282 -3.05 25.15 4.26
C LEU A 282 -4.49 25.32 4.77
N PRO A 283 -5.26 24.23 4.96
CA PRO A 283 -6.56 24.27 5.60
C PRO A 283 -6.41 24.37 7.13
N ASP A 284 -7.34 25.04 7.81
CA ASP A 284 -7.37 25.12 9.27
C ASP A 284 -7.46 23.74 9.92
N GLU A 285 -8.16 22.81 9.27
CA GLU A 285 -8.34 21.43 9.69
C GLU A 285 -7.01 20.68 9.90
N LEU A 286 -5.93 21.09 9.24
CA LEU A 286 -4.60 20.51 9.41
C LEU A 286 -4.10 20.63 10.86
N SER A 287 -4.40 21.75 11.52
CA SER A 287 -3.93 22.01 12.89
C SER A 287 -4.65 21.17 13.95
N SER A 288 -5.75 20.52 13.60
CA SER A 288 -6.51 19.63 14.50
C SER A 288 -5.88 18.23 14.65
N LEU A 289 -4.94 17.87 13.77
CA LEU A 289 -4.28 16.58 13.80
C LEU A 289 -3.22 16.50 14.89
N PRO A 290 -3.04 15.35 15.58
CA PRO A 290 -2.05 15.19 16.64
C PRO A 290 -0.62 14.99 16.08
N LEU A 291 -0.20 15.88 15.18
CA LEU A 291 1.09 15.84 14.51
C LEU A 291 2.24 16.05 15.51
N GLU A 292 3.25 15.19 15.39
CA GLU A 292 4.57 15.32 16.02
C GLU A 292 5.58 15.87 14.99
N ILE A 293 5.42 15.50 13.71
CA ILE A 293 6.27 15.89 12.59
C ILE A 293 5.40 16.37 11.42
N ILE A 294 5.74 17.53 10.88
CA ILE A 294 5.17 18.03 9.64
C ILE A 294 6.26 18.56 8.71
N ASN A 295 6.19 18.17 7.44
CA ASN A 295 7.03 18.71 6.39
C ASN A 295 6.19 19.23 5.23
N ILE A 296 6.32 20.51 4.94
CA ILE A 296 5.71 21.20 3.79
C ILE A 296 6.77 21.99 2.99
N GLU A 297 8.05 21.69 3.19
CA GLU A 297 9.17 22.38 2.54
C GLU A 297 9.08 22.31 1.01
N ASN A 298 9.65 23.30 0.33
CA ASN A 298 9.86 23.26 -1.13
C ASN A 298 8.58 23.01 -1.95
N ASN A 299 7.43 23.47 -1.45
CA ASN A 299 6.19 23.52 -2.22
C ASN A 299 6.21 24.73 -3.18
N LYS A 300 5.05 25.28 -3.56
CA LYS A 300 5.03 26.59 -4.23
C LYS A 300 5.61 27.65 -3.29
N ILE A 301 6.35 28.61 -3.87
CA ILE A 301 7.09 29.72 -3.21
C ILE A 301 6.20 30.61 -2.30
N SER A 302 4.90 30.34 -2.19
CA SER A 302 4.03 30.98 -1.22
C SER A 302 2.90 30.04 -0.80
N ILE A 303 3.18 28.93 -0.12
CA ILE A 303 2.11 28.32 0.70
C ILE A 303 1.62 29.42 1.65
N LYS A 304 0.36 29.78 1.53
CA LYS A 304 -0.33 30.70 2.42
C LYS A 304 -1.14 29.89 3.43
N GLY A 305 -0.91 30.14 4.71
CA GLY A 305 -1.57 29.37 5.75
C GLY A 305 -1.06 29.77 7.12
N SER A 306 -1.75 29.29 8.14
CA SER A 306 -1.32 29.46 9.51
C SER A 306 -1.37 28.13 10.24
N PHE A 307 -0.45 27.94 11.18
CA PHE A 307 -0.54 26.87 12.15
C PHE A 307 -1.22 27.37 13.41
N ASN A 308 -2.22 26.64 13.87
CA ASN A 308 -2.89 26.86 15.14
C ASN A 308 -3.02 25.54 15.91
N PHE A 309 -1.89 24.88 16.15
CA PHE A 309 -1.89 23.64 16.91
C PHE A 309 -2.36 23.89 18.35
N ASP A 310 -3.27 23.05 18.83
CA ASP A 310 -3.72 23.01 20.23
C ASP A 310 -2.84 22.09 21.09
N HIS A 311 -1.87 21.43 20.46
CA HIS A 311 -0.84 20.58 21.04
C HIS A 311 0.54 21.04 20.56
N HIS A 312 1.57 20.44 21.14
CA HIS A 312 2.95 20.76 20.80
C HIS A 312 3.46 19.85 19.66
N VAL A 313 3.99 20.46 18.59
CA VAL A 313 4.62 19.75 17.47
C VAL A 313 6.13 19.75 17.65
N GLU A 314 6.79 18.60 17.46
CA GLU A 314 8.23 18.48 17.70
C GLU A 314 9.04 19.06 16.54
N ASN A 315 8.70 18.70 15.30
CA ASN A 315 9.47 19.05 14.11
C ASN A 315 8.59 19.65 13.01
N CYS A 316 8.87 20.89 12.62
CA CYS A 316 8.19 21.60 11.55
C CYS A 316 9.20 22.00 10.47
N LYS A 317 9.13 21.33 9.32
CA LYS A 317 9.90 21.69 8.14
C LYS A 317 9.04 22.54 7.20
N ILE A 318 9.30 23.85 7.19
CA ILE A 318 8.52 24.87 6.48
C ILE A 318 9.39 25.80 5.64
N GLN A 319 10.63 25.42 5.35
CA GLN A 319 11.49 26.17 4.43
C GLN A 319 10.78 26.48 3.11
N HIS A 320 11.00 27.69 2.61
CA HIS A 320 10.39 28.22 1.38
C HIS A 320 8.84 28.27 1.41
N SER A 321 8.25 28.51 2.58
CA SER A 321 6.82 28.77 2.75
C SER A 321 6.55 30.16 3.35
N ALA A 322 5.32 30.68 3.17
CA ALA A 322 4.86 31.92 3.79
C ALA A 322 3.93 31.64 4.99
N VAL A 323 4.10 30.49 5.63
CA VAL A 323 3.28 30.04 6.76
C VAL A 323 3.69 30.78 8.03
N CYS A 324 2.70 31.21 8.81
CA CYS A 324 2.90 31.84 10.11
C CYS A 324 2.30 30.98 11.24
N PHE A 325 2.76 31.20 12.47
CA PHE A 325 2.22 30.57 13.66
C PHE A 325 1.25 31.53 14.36
N GLN A 326 0.08 31.05 14.78
CA GLN A 326 -0.90 31.90 15.48
C GLN A 326 -0.49 32.19 16.93
N LYS A 327 0.36 31.34 17.52
CA LYS A 327 0.85 31.47 18.90
C LYS A 327 2.34 31.15 18.94
N GLU A 328 3.05 31.66 19.93
CA GLU A 328 4.45 31.29 20.18
C GLU A 328 4.56 29.82 20.60
N ASN A 329 5.73 29.21 20.37
CA ASN A 329 6.11 27.87 20.83
C ASN A 329 5.17 26.72 20.38
N GLN A 330 4.46 26.90 19.26
CA GLN A 330 3.64 25.84 18.65
C GLN A 330 4.47 24.70 18.05
N CYS A 331 5.76 24.95 17.79
CA CYS A 331 6.69 23.95 17.29
C CYS A 331 8.08 24.12 17.93
N THR A 332 8.76 23.02 18.28
CA THR A 332 10.11 23.08 18.89
C THR A 332 11.20 23.28 17.84
N ASN A 333 11.32 22.36 16.89
CA ASN A 333 12.36 22.37 15.88
C ASN A 333 11.78 22.92 14.57
N ILE A 334 12.13 24.15 14.24
CA ILE A 334 11.72 24.83 13.02
C ILE A 334 12.96 25.03 12.15
N ASP A 335 12.86 24.67 10.87
CA ASP A 335 13.96 24.71 9.89
C ASP A 335 14.23 26.11 9.28
N ILE A 336 13.63 27.17 9.83
CA ILE A 336 13.85 28.57 9.41
C ILE A 336 14.37 29.42 10.58
N GLU A 337 15.23 30.39 10.29
CA GLU A 337 15.91 31.20 11.32
C GLU A 337 14.96 32.12 12.10
N SER A 338 13.83 32.52 11.51
CA SER A 338 12.91 33.49 12.12
C SER A 338 11.45 33.13 11.80
N PRO A 339 10.81 32.26 12.61
CA PRO A 339 9.40 31.92 12.42
C PRO A 339 8.50 33.15 12.64
N LYS A 340 7.59 33.38 11.70
CA LYS A 340 6.66 34.51 11.74
C LYS A 340 5.45 34.19 12.63
N ILE A 341 5.07 35.13 13.51
CA ILE A 341 3.77 35.13 14.17
C ILE A 341 2.73 35.82 13.28
N CYS A 342 1.54 35.24 13.16
CA CYS A 342 0.47 35.77 12.32
C CYS A 342 -0.06 37.11 12.84
N THR A 343 -0.26 38.07 11.94
CA THR A 343 -1.04 39.30 12.20
C THR A 343 -2.52 39.10 11.85
N GLU A 344 -3.40 40.02 12.29
CA GLU A 344 -4.81 39.99 11.87
C GLU A 344 -4.96 40.11 10.34
N GLU A 345 -4.08 40.86 9.68
CA GLU A 345 -4.06 40.99 8.22
C GLU A 345 -3.71 39.66 7.55
N ASP A 346 -2.70 38.95 8.05
CA ASP A 346 -2.33 37.62 7.56
C ASP A 346 -3.51 36.65 7.65
N LEU A 347 -4.21 36.62 8.79
CA LEU A 347 -5.34 35.72 9.02
C LEU A 347 -6.52 36.02 8.08
N ASN A 348 -6.78 37.31 7.81
CA ASN A 348 -7.82 37.71 6.86
C ASN A 348 -7.47 37.33 5.42
N GLU A 349 -6.20 37.49 5.01
CA GLU A 349 -5.71 37.06 3.69
C GLU A 349 -5.83 35.54 3.51
N ILE A 350 -5.35 34.78 4.51
CA ILE A 350 -5.39 33.31 4.50
C ILE A 350 -6.83 32.81 4.36
N LYS A 351 -7.78 33.37 5.12
CA LYS A 351 -9.19 32.96 5.08
C LYS A 351 -9.81 33.15 3.70
N GLN A 352 -9.53 34.26 3.03
CA GLN A 352 -10.01 34.51 1.66
C GLN A 352 -9.44 33.49 0.66
N LEU A 353 -8.16 33.13 0.79
CA LEU A 353 -7.51 32.15 -0.08
C LEU A 353 -8.05 30.73 0.12
N GLN A 354 -8.31 30.33 1.37
CA GLN A 354 -8.91 29.04 1.71
C GLN A 354 -10.31 28.88 1.08
N ASP A 355 -11.14 29.93 1.11
CA ASP A 355 -12.48 29.90 0.51
C ASP A 355 -12.46 29.75 -1.02
N ASN A 356 -11.44 30.30 -1.68
CA ASN A 356 -11.27 30.20 -3.14
C ASN A 356 -10.72 28.84 -3.56
N SER A 357 -9.69 28.32 -2.88
CA SER A 357 -9.11 27.00 -3.17
C SER A 357 -10.15 25.88 -3.08
N LEU A 358 -11.12 26.00 -2.17
CA LEU A 358 -12.21 25.03 -2.02
C LEU A 358 -13.15 24.96 -3.24
N LYS A 359 -13.40 26.10 -3.90
CA LYS A 359 -14.24 26.17 -5.10
C LYS A 359 -13.55 25.51 -6.28
N ASP A 360 -12.26 25.76 -6.43
CA ASP A 360 -11.45 25.18 -7.51
C ASP A 360 -11.39 23.66 -7.38
N PHE A 361 -11.09 23.13 -6.19
CA PHE A 361 -11.04 21.68 -5.97
C PHE A 361 -12.39 20.98 -6.24
N LYS A 362 -13.52 21.57 -5.81
CA LYS A 362 -14.85 21.02 -6.11
C LYS A 362 -15.12 20.97 -7.62
N THR A 363 -14.77 22.04 -8.33
CA THR A 363 -14.94 22.14 -9.78
C THR A 363 -14.10 21.07 -10.49
N THR A 364 -12.83 20.93 -10.15
CA THR A 364 -11.94 19.91 -10.71
C THR A 364 -12.43 18.49 -10.45
N LYS A 365 -12.97 18.23 -9.25
CA LYS A 365 -13.52 16.92 -8.90
C LYS A 365 -14.78 16.58 -9.70
N GLU A 366 -15.68 17.54 -9.90
CA GLU A 366 -16.85 17.38 -10.75
C GLU A 366 -16.44 17.09 -12.20
N GLU A 367 -15.50 17.87 -12.74
CA GLU A 367 -14.96 17.64 -14.09
C GLU A 367 -14.31 16.27 -14.26
N SER A 368 -13.48 15.84 -13.31
CA SER A 368 -12.86 14.50 -13.30
C SER A 368 -13.90 13.38 -13.21
N PHE A 369 -14.93 13.54 -12.36
CA PHE A 369 -16.04 12.58 -12.27
C PHE A 369 -16.82 12.47 -13.58
N PHE A 370 -17.11 13.59 -14.23
CA PHE A 370 -17.79 13.63 -15.52
C PHE A 370 -16.97 12.97 -16.62
N GLU A 371 -15.66 13.23 -16.70
CA GLU A 371 -14.79 12.60 -17.71
C GLU A 371 -14.64 11.10 -17.48
N LYS A 372 -14.42 10.66 -16.22
CA LYS A 372 -14.27 9.23 -15.89
C LYS A 372 -15.55 8.42 -16.18
N ASN A 373 -16.72 9.03 -16.04
CA ASN A 373 -18.02 8.38 -16.23
C ASN A 373 -18.74 8.80 -17.51
N LYS A 374 -18.08 9.54 -18.41
CA LYS A 374 -18.69 10.18 -19.58
C LYS A 374 -19.51 9.22 -20.44
N ILE A 375 -18.95 8.04 -20.74
CA ILE A 375 -19.61 7.01 -21.56
C ILE A 375 -20.87 6.47 -20.85
N LEU A 376 -20.77 6.22 -19.55
CA LEU A 376 -21.89 5.72 -18.75
C LEU A 376 -23.02 6.76 -18.66
N ILE A 377 -22.66 8.02 -18.41
CA ILE A 377 -23.60 9.15 -18.31
C ILE A 377 -24.29 9.38 -19.65
N ILE A 378 -23.56 9.40 -20.77
CA ILE A 378 -24.14 9.50 -22.11
C ILE A 378 -25.10 8.33 -22.37
N GLY A 379 -24.71 7.10 -21.98
CA GLY A 379 -25.58 5.93 -22.07
C GLY A 379 -26.89 6.09 -21.30
N MET A 380 -26.83 6.58 -20.05
CA MET A 380 -28.01 6.85 -19.23
C MET A 380 -28.93 7.92 -19.84
N ILE A 381 -28.34 8.99 -20.40
CA ILE A 381 -29.10 10.06 -21.07
C ILE A 381 -29.81 9.51 -22.31
N ILE A 382 -29.14 8.69 -23.12
CA ILE A 382 -29.77 8.06 -24.31
C ILE A 382 -30.95 7.19 -23.89
N VAL A 383 -30.78 6.35 -22.86
CA VAL A 383 -31.86 5.49 -22.35
C VAL A 383 -33.03 6.34 -21.85
N LEU A 384 -32.77 7.42 -21.12
CA LEU A 384 -33.81 8.32 -20.64
C LEU A 384 -34.59 8.98 -21.79
N VAL A 385 -33.88 9.44 -22.83
CA VAL A 385 -34.49 10.03 -24.03
C VAL A 385 -35.34 9.00 -24.78
N LEU A 386 -34.89 7.75 -24.89
CA LEU A 386 -35.67 6.66 -25.49
C LEU A 386 -36.94 6.35 -24.69
N ILE A 387 -36.85 6.31 -23.35
CA ILE A 387 -38.01 6.12 -22.47
C ILE A 387 -39.01 7.27 -22.65
N ILE A 388 -38.55 8.52 -22.63
CA ILE A 388 -39.41 9.69 -22.83
C ILE A 388 -40.07 9.63 -24.22
N SER A 389 -39.31 9.29 -25.26
CA SER A 389 -39.85 9.15 -26.63
C SER A 389 -40.90 8.06 -26.73
N PHE A 390 -40.68 6.91 -26.07
CA PHE A 390 -41.66 5.82 -26.00
C PHE A 390 -42.94 6.23 -25.26
N ILE A 391 -42.79 6.94 -24.13
CA ILE A 391 -43.93 7.48 -23.38
C ILE A 391 -44.75 8.43 -24.26
N ILE A 392 -44.09 9.37 -24.93
CA ILE A 392 -44.75 10.33 -25.85
C ILE A 392 -45.47 9.56 -26.97
N TYR A 393 -44.80 8.61 -27.63
CA TYR A 393 -45.39 7.77 -28.67
C TYR A 393 -46.62 7.02 -28.17
N PHE A 394 -46.54 6.40 -27.00
CA PHE A 394 -47.63 5.68 -26.37
C PHE A 394 -48.83 6.59 -26.09
N PHE A 395 -48.63 7.79 -25.55
CA PHE A 395 -49.71 8.75 -25.30
C PHE A 395 -50.31 9.34 -26.58
N PHE A 396 -49.50 9.58 -27.62
CA PHE A 396 -50.01 10.06 -28.91
C PHE A 396 -50.82 9.00 -29.67
N ASN A 397 -50.39 7.74 -29.64
CA ASN A 397 -51.15 6.66 -30.28
C ASN A 397 -52.42 6.29 -29.53
N ARG A 398 -52.44 6.41 -28.19
CA ARG A 398 -53.66 6.22 -27.41
C ARG A 398 -54.75 7.27 -27.72
N LYS A 399 -54.36 8.44 -28.27
CA LYS A 399 -55.31 9.44 -28.79
C LYS A 399 -55.88 9.05 -30.16
N LYS A 400 -55.16 8.29 -30.99
CA LYS A 400 -55.62 7.85 -32.32
C LYS A 400 -56.64 6.72 -32.27
N ASP A 401 -56.58 5.85 -31.25
CA ASP A 401 -57.52 4.73 -31.09
C ASP A 401 -58.90 5.11 -30.50
N LYS A 402 -59.15 6.40 -30.25
CA LYS A 402 -60.48 6.87 -29.76
C LYS A 402 -61.46 7.24 -30.87
N ASP A 403 -61.03 7.29 -32.12
CA ASP A 403 -61.93 7.47 -33.26
C ASP A 403 -62.25 6.08 -33.84
N LEU A 404 -63.52 5.62 -33.70
CA LEU A 404 -64.22 4.44 -34.30
C LEU A 404 -64.86 3.55 -33.19
N ARG A 405 -66.13 3.11 -33.22
CA ARG A 405 -67.31 3.20 -34.11
C ARG A 405 -68.52 2.79 -33.25
N PHE A 406 -69.59 3.58 -33.21
CA PHE A 406 -70.92 3.02 -32.94
C PHE A 406 -71.64 2.86 -34.28
N LEU A 407 -71.98 1.62 -34.63
CA LEU A 407 -72.83 1.31 -35.77
C LEU A 407 -74.22 1.01 -35.24
N VAL A 408 -75.19 1.84 -35.60
CA VAL A 408 -76.61 1.62 -35.24
C VAL A 408 -77.36 1.29 -36.51
N LYS A 409 -78.25 0.29 -36.43
CA LYS A 409 -79.16 -0.07 -37.50
C LYS A 409 -80.58 0.33 -37.13
N ASP A 410 -81.32 0.88 -38.09
CA ASP A 410 -82.75 1.13 -37.92
C ASP A 410 -83.58 -0.12 -38.28
N GLU A 411 -84.89 -0.02 -38.06
CA GLU A 411 -85.90 -1.04 -38.34
C GLU A 411 -86.06 -1.38 -39.83
N ASN A 412 -85.48 -0.57 -40.74
CA ASN A 412 -85.37 -0.85 -42.16
C ASN A 412 -83.99 -1.38 -42.58
N ASN A 413 -83.13 -1.73 -41.63
CA ASN A 413 -81.76 -2.26 -41.81
C ASN A 413 -80.73 -1.26 -42.39
N ALA A 414 -81.00 0.05 -42.41
CA ALA A 414 -80.00 1.05 -42.79
C ALA A 414 -78.97 1.23 -41.66
N THR A 415 -77.68 1.35 -42.00
CA THR A 415 -76.58 1.42 -41.02
C THR A 415 -75.98 2.82 -40.95
N TYR A 416 -75.88 3.37 -39.74
CA TYR A 416 -75.32 4.70 -39.46
C TYR A 416 -74.10 4.59 -38.54
N ALA A 417 -73.07 5.39 -38.81
CA ALA A 417 -71.83 5.42 -38.03
C ALA A 417 -71.70 6.72 -37.24
N PHE A 418 -71.50 6.62 -35.93
CA PHE A 418 -71.36 7.78 -35.04
C PHE A 418 -70.00 7.80 -34.32
N ASN A 419 -69.52 9.03 -34.08
CA ASN A 419 -68.27 9.34 -33.41
C ASN A 419 -68.46 9.89 -31.99
N ASP A 420 -69.70 9.95 -31.50
CA ASP A 420 -70.05 10.50 -30.18
C ASP A 420 -71.26 9.78 -29.57
N ASN A 421 -71.16 9.41 -28.30
CA ASN A 421 -72.19 8.67 -27.55
C ASN A 421 -73.48 9.49 -27.36
N GLU A 422 -73.35 10.81 -27.19
CA GLU A 422 -74.47 11.68 -26.86
C GLU A 422 -75.48 11.84 -28.02
N LYS A 423 -75.02 11.59 -29.27
CA LYS A 423 -75.89 11.58 -30.46
C LYS A 423 -76.66 10.27 -30.63
N VAL A 424 -76.14 9.14 -30.13
CA VAL A 424 -76.79 7.84 -30.24
C VAL A 424 -77.99 7.76 -29.30
N GLU A 425 -77.85 8.25 -28.05
CA GLU A 425 -78.95 8.25 -27.08
C GLU A 425 -80.11 9.16 -27.52
N ASN A 426 -79.83 10.31 -28.14
CA ASN A 426 -80.88 11.22 -28.63
C ASN A 426 -81.68 10.68 -29.83
N MET A 427 -81.18 9.68 -30.56
CA MET A 427 -81.91 9.04 -31.66
C MET A 427 -82.71 7.79 -31.23
N LEU A 428 -82.34 7.12 -30.13
CA LEU A 428 -83.08 5.96 -29.62
C LEU A 428 -84.32 6.35 -28.78
N VAL A 429 -84.49 7.64 -28.49
CA VAL A 429 -85.59 8.18 -27.67
C VAL A 429 -86.74 8.74 -28.52
N ASN A 430 -86.61 8.81 -29.84
CA ASN A 430 -87.70 9.11 -30.79
C ASN A 430 -87.90 7.92 -31.73
#